data_AF-A0A0F9BKK0-F1
#
_entry.id   AF-A0A0F9BKK0-F1
#
_cell.length_a   1.000
_cell.length_b   1.000
_cell.length_c   1.000
_cell.angle_alpha   90.00
_cell.angle_beta   90.00
_cell.angle_gamma   90.00
#
_symmetry.space_group_name_H-M   'P 1'
#
loop_
_entity.id
_entity.type
_entity.pdbx_description
1 polymer ?
#
loop_
_entity_poly.entity_id
_entity_poly.type
_entity_poly.pdbx_seq_one_letter_code
_entity_poly.pdbx_strand_id
1 'polypeptide(L)'
;MKQKLITILACLGAVVCSASSFATQTQVIYAGSMLAGAEQTLEEQQTIVIEDAIITRFEKGTPADKWNLSATWDYENVQTTLRATRYGEVVDTSSSAEGDEVITAKWITDLEVAYRPTEQWKLALGANNLFDQYPQDTVSNIGYTDFNQIFSYSSFTPYSLDGRFIYANVTFSF
;
A
#
# COMPACT_ATOMS: atom_id res chain seq x y z
N MET A 1 28.83 -46.48 -14.62
CA MET A 1 28.85 -45.27 -15.47
C MET A 1 28.95 -44.06 -14.56
N LYS A 2 30.11 -43.38 -14.53
CA LYS A 2 30.42 -42.31 -13.57
C LYS A 2 29.84 -40.99 -14.08
N GLN A 3 28.78 -40.49 -13.46
CA GLN A 3 28.34 -39.11 -13.65
C GLN A 3 29.13 -38.23 -12.68
N LYS A 4 30.03 -37.42 -13.25
CA LYS A 4 30.80 -36.41 -12.52
C LYS A 4 29.82 -35.35 -11.99
N LEU A 5 29.63 -35.33 -10.68
CA LEU A 5 29.01 -34.24 -9.94
C LEU A 5 29.97 -33.04 -10.01
N ILE A 6 29.74 -32.15 -10.97
CA ILE A 6 30.42 -30.85 -11.02
C ILE A 6 29.64 -29.93 -10.07
N THR A 7 30.01 -29.97 -8.79
CA THR A 7 29.64 -28.94 -7.82
C THR A 7 30.43 -27.68 -8.16
N ILE A 8 29.89 -26.83 -9.03
CA ILE A 8 30.34 -25.44 -9.13
C ILE A 8 29.78 -24.73 -7.90
N LEU A 9 30.59 -24.71 -6.85
CA LEU A 9 30.40 -23.89 -5.66
C LEU A 9 30.67 -22.43 -6.05
N ALA A 10 29.74 -21.79 -6.74
CA ALA A 10 29.68 -20.33 -6.85
C ALA A 10 28.68 -19.81 -5.81
N CYS A 11 29.05 -19.93 -4.53
CA CYS A 11 28.36 -19.23 -3.44
C CYS A 11 28.79 -17.75 -3.50
N LEU A 12 28.23 -16.99 -4.44
CA LEU A 12 28.48 -15.55 -4.59
C LEU A 12 27.40 -14.71 -3.88
N GLY A 13 26.93 -15.19 -2.72
CA GLY A 13 25.93 -14.53 -1.89
C GLY A 13 24.63 -15.32 -1.78
N ALA A 14 24.01 -15.26 -0.61
CA ALA A 14 22.71 -15.87 -0.35
C ALA A 14 21.61 -14.85 -0.67
N VAL A 15 20.61 -15.25 -1.45
CA VAL A 15 19.41 -14.44 -1.68
C VAL A 15 18.24 -15.14 -1.00
N VAL A 16 17.57 -14.44 -0.09
CA VAL A 16 16.33 -14.88 0.54
C VAL A 16 15.20 -13.99 0.03
N CYS A 17 14.22 -14.59 -0.63
CA CYS A 17 13.03 -13.89 -1.09
C CYS A 17 11.83 -14.37 -0.28
N SER A 18 10.96 -13.44 0.12
CA SER A 18 9.64 -13.73 0.65
C SER A 18 8.60 -12.87 -0.03
N ALA A 19 7.44 -13.45 -0.27
CA ALA A 19 6.29 -12.78 -0.85
C ALA A 19 5.06 -13.15 -0.04
N SER A 20 4.22 -12.17 0.27
CA SER A 20 2.90 -12.37 0.84
C SER A 20 1.89 -11.53 0.08
N SER A 21 0.69 -12.05 -0.08
CA SER A 21 -0.44 -11.36 -0.68
C SER A 21 -1.64 -11.47 0.25
N PHE A 22 -2.32 -10.36 0.45
CA PHE A 22 -3.57 -10.30 1.19
C PHE A 22 -4.64 -9.77 0.25
N ALA A 23 -5.71 -10.55 0.07
CA ALA A 23 -6.86 -10.15 -0.74
C ALA A 23 -8.09 -10.11 0.17
N THR A 24 -8.78 -8.99 0.17
CA THR A 24 -9.99 -8.75 0.96
C THR A 24 -11.16 -8.59 0.02
N GLN A 25 -12.15 -9.46 0.17
CA GLN A 25 -13.43 -9.35 -0.50
C GLN A 25 -14.50 -9.16 0.57
N THR A 26 -14.89 -7.91 0.79
CA THR A 26 -16.02 -7.56 1.65
C THR A 26 -17.25 -7.43 0.75
N GLN A 27 -18.33 -8.11 1.12
CA GLN A 27 -19.64 -7.97 0.48
C GLN A 27 -20.68 -7.64 1.53
N VAL A 28 -21.48 -6.60 1.30
CA VAL A 28 -22.58 -6.24 2.19
C VAL A 28 -23.79 -7.10 1.83
N ILE A 29 -24.07 -8.12 2.65
CA ILE A 29 -25.17 -9.07 2.43
C ILE A 29 -26.53 -8.43 2.79
N TYR A 30 -26.53 -7.41 3.66
CA TYR A 30 -27.74 -6.68 4.06
C TYR A 30 -27.40 -5.24 4.48
N ALA A 31 -27.78 -4.28 3.64
CA ALA A 31 -27.88 -2.87 4.02
C ALA A 31 -29.37 -2.60 4.30
N GLY A 32 -29.83 -2.96 5.51
CA GLY A 32 -31.21 -2.70 5.89
C GLY A 32 -31.42 -1.21 6.09
N SER A 33 -32.36 -0.62 5.35
CA SER A 33 -32.84 0.73 5.58
C SER A 33 -33.26 0.86 7.06
N MET A 34 -32.56 1.67 7.86
CA MET A 34 -33.06 2.11 9.19
C MET A 34 -34.28 3.05 9.08
N LEU A 35 -34.83 3.18 7.87
CA LEU A 35 -35.89 4.07 7.41
C LEU A 35 -37.19 3.32 7.07
N ALA A 36 -37.41 2.11 7.60
CA ALA A 36 -38.63 1.32 7.38
C ALA A 36 -39.94 1.94 7.95
N GLY A 37 -39.96 3.24 8.24
CA GLY A 37 -41.09 3.95 8.83
C GLY A 37 -41.24 5.43 8.46
N ALA A 38 -40.48 5.97 7.50
CA ALA A 38 -40.74 7.31 6.98
C ALA A 38 -40.75 7.27 5.44
N GLU A 39 -41.95 7.29 4.87
CA GLU A 39 -42.16 7.54 3.45
C GLU A 39 -42.60 9.00 3.29
N GLN A 40 -41.73 9.86 2.77
CA GLN A 40 -42.17 11.00 1.95
C GLN A 40 -41.24 11.16 0.73
N THR A 41 -41.71 10.64 -0.41
CA THR A 41 -41.55 10.96 -1.87
C THR A 41 -40.36 11.79 -2.44
N LEU A 42 -39.52 12.43 -1.64
CA LEU A 42 -38.19 12.94 -2.00
C LEU A 42 -37.05 12.10 -1.35
N GLU A 43 -37.40 11.23 -0.40
CA GLU A 43 -36.46 10.37 0.33
C GLU A 43 -36.00 9.14 -0.44
N GLU A 44 -36.71 8.69 -1.47
CA GLU A 44 -36.35 7.45 -2.18
C GLU A 44 -35.03 7.60 -2.97
N GLN A 45 -34.82 8.76 -3.61
CA GLN A 45 -33.54 9.05 -4.28
C GLN A 45 -32.40 9.24 -3.28
N GLN A 46 -32.65 9.93 -2.16
CA GLN A 46 -31.63 10.10 -1.13
C GLN A 46 -31.30 8.79 -0.41
N THR A 47 -32.29 7.92 -0.17
CA THR A 47 -32.10 6.62 0.49
C THR A 47 -31.29 5.68 -0.39
N ILE A 48 -31.61 5.59 -1.70
CA ILE A 48 -30.83 4.77 -2.65
C ILE A 48 -29.39 5.27 -2.76
N VAL A 49 -29.18 6.59 -2.83
CA VAL A 49 -27.84 7.19 -2.92
C VAL A 49 -27.03 6.97 -1.64
N ILE A 50 -27.66 7.07 -0.46
CA ILE A 50 -27.00 6.84 0.83
C ILE A 50 -26.67 5.35 0.99
N GLU A 51 -27.58 4.44 0.64
CA GLU A 51 -27.34 2.99 0.72
C GLU A 51 -26.21 2.56 -0.21
N ASP A 52 -26.20 3.01 -1.46
CA ASP A 52 -25.14 2.68 -2.43
C ASP A 52 -23.77 3.26 -2.02
N ALA A 53 -23.75 4.50 -1.51
CA ALA A 53 -22.53 5.12 -1.00
C ALA A 53 -21.97 4.39 0.24
N ILE A 54 -22.85 3.90 1.13
CA ILE A 54 -22.47 3.12 2.32
C ILE A 54 -21.96 1.74 1.92
N ILE A 55 -22.66 1.02 1.05
CA ILE A 55 -22.25 -0.30 0.56
C ILE A 55 -20.88 -0.18 -0.10
N THR A 56 -20.73 0.75 -1.05
CA THR A 56 -19.47 0.95 -1.76
C THR A 56 -18.33 1.36 -0.83
N ARG A 57 -18.59 2.12 0.24
CA ARG A 57 -17.57 2.44 1.24
C ARG A 57 -17.08 1.22 2.03
N PHE A 58 -17.97 0.26 2.33
CA PHE A 58 -17.60 -0.98 3.01
C PHE A 58 -16.93 -2.00 2.08
N GLU A 59 -17.32 -2.03 0.80
CA GLU A 59 -16.78 -2.98 -0.17
C GLU A 59 -15.48 -2.49 -0.82
N LYS A 60 -15.37 -1.18 -1.08
CA LYS A 60 -14.27 -0.55 -1.85
C LYS A 60 -13.48 0.52 -1.09
N GLY A 61 -13.86 0.85 0.15
CA GLY A 61 -13.11 1.78 0.99
C GLY A 61 -11.81 1.20 1.56
N THR A 62 -11.48 -0.05 1.24
CA THR A 62 -10.18 -0.66 1.52
C THR A 62 -9.64 -1.36 0.27
N PRO A 63 -8.32 -1.45 0.09
CA PRO A 63 -7.76 -2.09 -1.10
C PRO A 63 -8.23 -3.55 -1.19
N ALA A 64 -8.78 -3.93 -2.34
CA ALA A 64 -9.18 -5.31 -2.60
C ALA A 64 -7.98 -6.28 -2.56
N ASP A 65 -6.80 -5.79 -2.93
CA ASP A 65 -5.56 -6.56 -2.92
C ASP A 65 -4.37 -5.74 -2.38
N LYS A 66 -3.52 -6.41 -1.60
CA LYS A 66 -2.26 -5.87 -1.10
C LYS A 66 -1.18 -6.92 -1.23
N TRP A 67 -0.08 -6.55 -1.88
CA TRP A 67 1.06 -7.44 -2.09
C TRP A 67 2.25 -6.88 -1.33
N ASN A 68 2.95 -7.72 -0.59
CA ASN A 68 4.19 -7.37 0.08
C ASN A 68 5.27 -8.34 -0.38
N LEU A 69 6.23 -7.79 -1.13
CA LEU A 69 7.36 -8.52 -1.67
C LEU A 69 8.61 -8.03 -0.95
N SER A 70 9.48 -8.95 -0.53
CA SER A 70 10.75 -8.61 0.06
C SER A 70 11.86 -9.53 -0.43
N ALA A 71 12.99 -8.95 -0.79
CA ALA A 71 14.18 -9.67 -1.17
C ALA A 71 15.35 -9.15 -0.32
N THR A 72 16.02 -10.07 0.38
CA THR A 72 17.25 -9.79 1.10
C THR A 72 18.37 -10.53 0.41
N TRP A 73 19.39 -9.79 0.00
CA TRP A 73 20.60 -10.30 -0.59
C TRP A 73 21.77 -10.06 0.36
N ASP A 74 22.41 -11.15 0.76
CA ASP A 74 23.58 -11.16 1.63
C ASP A 74 24.80 -11.57 0.80
N TYR A 75 25.79 -10.69 0.73
CA TYR A 75 27.07 -10.92 0.08
C TYR A 75 28.23 -10.45 0.95
N GLU A 76 29.02 -11.40 1.45
CA GLU A 76 30.14 -11.14 2.36
C GLU A 76 29.73 -10.22 3.52
N ASN A 77 30.19 -8.98 3.51
CA ASN A 77 29.96 -7.99 4.55
C ASN A 77 28.79 -7.06 4.25
N VAL A 78 28.12 -7.22 3.10
CA VAL A 78 27.02 -6.37 2.64
C VAL A 78 25.71 -7.13 2.67
N GLN A 79 24.67 -6.51 3.22
CA GLN A 79 23.30 -6.99 3.17
C GLN A 79 22.42 -5.93 2.54
N THR A 80 21.75 -6.26 1.45
CA THR A 80 20.79 -5.37 0.78
C THR A 80 19.39 -5.94 0.96
N THR A 81 18.46 -5.14 1.47
CA THR A 81 17.05 -5.50 1.62
C THR A 81 16.21 -4.57 0.74
N LEU A 82 15.50 -5.16 -0.21
CA LEU A 82 14.50 -4.49 -1.04
C LEU A 82 13.11 -4.94 -0.59
N ARG A 83 12.21 -3.99 -0.34
CA ARG A 83 10.79 -4.27 -0.06
C ARG A 83 9.93 -3.52 -1.07
N ALA A 84 8.95 -4.19 -1.66
CA ALA A 84 7.99 -3.58 -2.57
C ALA A 84 6.58 -3.96 -2.11
N THR A 85 5.77 -2.94 -1.78
CA THR A 85 4.38 -3.11 -1.37
C THR A 85 3.46 -2.54 -2.43
N ARG A 86 2.58 -3.36 -3.01
CA ARG A 86 1.49 -2.91 -3.87
C ARG A 86 0.24 -2.70 -3.04
N TYR A 87 -0.33 -1.51 -3.15
CA TYR A 87 -1.67 -1.20 -2.67
C TYR A 87 -2.61 -1.21 -3.86
N GLY A 88 -3.68 -2.00 -3.79
CA GLY A 88 -4.77 -2.02 -4.76
C GLY A 88 -5.55 -0.71 -4.77
N GLU A 89 -6.50 -0.63 -5.71
CA GLU A 89 -7.39 0.51 -5.86
C GLU A 89 -8.32 0.67 -4.66
N VAL A 90 -8.61 1.91 -4.29
CA VAL A 90 -9.56 2.29 -3.25
C VAL A 90 -10.51 3.33 -3.81
N VAL A 91 -11.77 3.27 -3.42
CA VAL A 91 -12.78 4.28 -3.80
C VAL A 91 -13.23 5.04 -2.55
N ASP A 92 -13.09 6.35 -2.58
CA ASP A 92 -13.74 7.25 -1.61
C ASP A 92 -15.07 7.71 -2.17
N THR A 93 -16.16 7.21 -1.58
CA THR A 93 -17.52 7.46 -2.07
C THR A 93 -18.02 8.83 -1.65
N SER A 94 -18.71 9.50 -2.56
CA SER A 94 -19.38 10.79 -2.30
C SER A 94 -20.91 10.64 -2.31
N SER A 95 -21.64 11.73 -2.13
CA SER A 95 -23.11 11.75 -2.24
C SER A 95 -23.62 11.61 -3.68
N SER A 96 -22.76 11.42 -4.67
CA SER A 96 -23.12 11.20 -6.07
C SER A 96 -22.07 10.36 -6.77
N ALA A 97 -22.47 9.46 -7.68
CA ALA A 97 -21.54 8.59 -8.42
C ALA A 97 -20.49 9.38 -9.24
N GLU A 98 -20.81 10.61 -9.67
CA GLU A 98 -19.88 11.49 -10.41
C GLU A 98 -18.79 12.10 -9.51
N GLY A 99 -18.99 12.10 -8.19
CA GLY A 99 -18.03 12.62 -7.21
C GLY A 99 -17.19 11.54 -6.52
N ASP A 100 -17.34 10.27 -6.92
CA ASP A 100 -16.56 9.17 -6.35
C ASP A 100 -15.08 9.30 -6.76
N GLU A 101 -14.20 9.35 -5.77
CA GLU A 101 -12.76 9.49 -5.98
C GLU A 101 -12.09 8.13 -6.05
N VAL A 102 -11.57 7.78 -7.22
CA VAL A 102 -10.86 6.51 -7.44
C VAL A 102 -9.37 6.72 -7.20
N ILE A 103 -8.83 6.15 -6.13
CA ILE A 103 -7.41 6.17 -5.81
C ILE A 103 -6.75 4.96 -6.47
N THR A 104 -6.00 5.21 -7.55
CA THR A 104 -5.36 4.15 -8.34
C THR A 104 -4.35 3.33 -7.53
N ALA A 105 -4.21 2.06 -7.89
CA ALA A 105 -3.22 1.17 -7.30
C ALA A 105 -1.78 1.68 -7.48
N LYS A 106 -0.97 1.61 -6.42
CA LYS A 106 0.43 2.06 -6.44
C LYS A 106 1.40 1.08 -5.78
N TRP A 107 2.64 1.16 -6.22
CA TRP A 107 3.78 0.43 -5.65
C TRP A 107 4.64 1.36 -4.81
N ILE A 108 4.83 1.01 -3.54
CA ILE A 108 5.77 1.65 -2.62
C ILE A 108 7.00 0.77 -2.50
N THR A 109 8.17 1.34 -2.75
CA THR A 109 9.44 0.59 -2.71
C THR A 109 10.34 1.17 -1.64
N ASP A 110 10.86 0.30 -0.79
CA ASP A 110 11.84 0.63 0.24
C ASP A 110 13.12 -0.15 -0.03
N LEU A 111 14.26 0.50 0.22
CA LEU A 111 15.58 -0.07 0.03
C LEU A 111 16.43 0.20 1.26
N GLU A 112 17.11 -0.81 1.76
CA GLU A 112 18.13 -0.67 2.81
C GLU A 112 19.39 -1.42 2.39
N VAL A 113 20.54 -0.77 2.57
CA VAL A 113 21.86 -1.37 2.39
C VAL A 113 22.59 -1.28 3.72
N ALA A 114 22.98 -2.43 4.24
CA ALA A 114 23.79 -2.56 5.45
C ALA A 114 25.17 -3.12 5.12
N TYR A 115 26.19 -2.57 5.76
CA TYR A 115 27.58 -2.97 5.66
C TYR A 115 28.15 -3.28 7.05
N ARG A 116 28.81 -4.44 7.17
CA ARG A 116 29.42 -4.94 8.40
C ARG A 116 30.94 -5.04 8.19
N PRO A 117 31.69 -3.95 8.37
CA PRO A 117 33.15 -3.98 8.18
C PRO A 117 33.85 -4.92 9.16
N THR A 118 33.29 -5.11 10.35
CA THR A 118 33.71 -6.11 11.35
C THR A 118 32.48 -6.72 12.02
N GLU A 119 32.66 -7.77 12.83
CA GLU A 119 31.57 -8.37 13.62
C GLU A 119 30.94 -7.41 14.64
N GLN A 120 31.67 -6.36 15.02
CA GLN A 120 31.26 -5.40 16.04
C GLN A 120 30.51 -4.20 15.45
N TRP A 121 30.72 -3.87 14.18
CA TRP A 121 30.15 -2.69 13.55
C TRP A 121 29.14 -3.05 12.46
N LYS A 122 27.95 -2.44 12.50
CA LYS A 122 26.97 -2.46 11.41
C LYS A 122 26.58 -1.04 11.06
N LEU A 123 26.80 -0.67 9.80
CA LEU A 123 26.37 0.60 9.21
C LEU A 123 25.22 0.30 8.26
N ALA A 124 24.08 0.96 8.38
CA ALA A 124 22.97 0.79 7.46
C ALA A 124 22.51 2.15 6.93
N LEU A 125 22.20 2.20 5.64
CA LEU A 125 21.60 3.34 4.97
C LEU A 125 20.33 2.84 4.28
N GLY A 126 19.19 3.44 4.60
CA GLY A 126 17.90 3.06 4.06
C GLY A 126 17.12 4.25 3.54
N ALA A 127 16.22 3.95 2.61
CA ALA A 127 15.23 4.86 2.07
C ALA A 127 13.88 4.16 2.05
N ASN A 128 12.88 4.77 2.70
CA ASN A 128 11.48 4.40 2.55
C ASN A 128 10.86 5.26 1.46
N ASN A 129 9.97 4.68 0.68
CA ASN A 129 9.37 5.31 -0.50
C ASN A 129 10.44 5.91 -1.44
N LEU A 130 11.36 5.07 -1.90
CA LEU A 130 12.52 5.44 -2.72
C LEU A 130 12.14 6.28 -3.95
N PHE A 131 10.99 5.99 -4.56
CA PHE A 131 10.48 6.66 -5.76
C PHE A 131 9.55 7.84 -5.50
N ASP A 132 9.42 8.31 -4.25
CA ASP A 132 8.61 9.48 -3.90
C ASP A 132 7.16 9.39 -4.41
N GLN A 133 6.55 8.23 -4.18
CA GLN A 133 5.18 7.99 -4.62
C GLN A 133 4.19 8.62 -3.65
N TYR A 134 3.29 9.40 -4.20
CA TYR A 134 2.14 10.02 -3.51
C TYR A 134 0.85 9.60 -4.21
N PRO A 135 -0.30 9.58 -3.52
CA PRO A 135 -1.57 9.45 -4.22
C PRO A 135 -1.78 10.62 -5.18
N GLN A 136 -2.66 10.42 -6.16
CA GLN A 136 -3.14 11.53 -6.97
C GLN A 136 -3.89 12.50 -6.05
N ASP A 137 -3.67 13.79 -6.24
CA ASP A 137 -4.40 14.81 -5.49
C ASP A 137 -5.88 14.81 -5.89
N THR A 138 -6.74 15.05 -4.90
CA THR A 138 -8.19 14.95 -5.07
C THR A 138 -8.72 15.95 -6.10
N VAL A 139 -8.11 17.14 -6.19
CA VAL A 139 -8.51 18.17 -7.18
C VAL A 139 -8.23 17.70 -8.61
N SER A 140 -7.06 17.11 -8.87
CA SER A 140 -6.75 16.55 -10.18
C SER A 140 -7.49 15.26 -10.49
N ASN A 141 -8.11 14.62 -9.48
CA ASN A 141 -8.88 13.38 -9.66
C ASN A 141 -10.34 13.65 -10.01
N ILE A 142 -11.05 14.41 -9.17
CA ILE A 142 -12.50 14.64 -9.27
C ILE A 142 -12.90 16.10 -9.45
N GLY A 143 -11.95 17.03 -9.58
CA GLY A 143 -12.22 18.47 -9.67
C GLY A 143 -12.38 19.13 -8.30
N TYR A 144 -12.97 20.32 -8.22
CA TYR A 144 -13.09 21.07 -6.96
C TYR A 144 -14.30 20.64 -6.14
N THR A 145 -14.09 20.41 -4.84
CA THR A 145 -15.14 20.15 -3.84
C THR A 145 -14.91 21.02 -2.60
N ASP A 146 -15.87 21.06 -1.68
CA ASP A 146 -15.74 21.88 -0.46
C ASP A 146 -14.63 21.37 0.49
N PHE A 147 -14.35 20.06 0.46
CA PHE A 147 -13.37 19.43 1.37
C PHE A 147 -11.97 19.30 0.79
N ASN A 148 -11.82 19.17 -0.54
CA ASN A 148 -10.50 18.99 -1.17
C ASN A 148 -9.67 20.27 -1.29
N GLN A 149 -10.27 21.42 -1.00
CA GLN A 149 -9.57 22.70 -0.83
C GLN A 149 -8.90 22.83 0.54
N ILE A 150 -9.30 21.98 1.50
CA ILE A 150 -8.75 21.94 2.85
C ILE A 150 -7.73 20.79 2.97
N PHE A 151 -8.05 19.63 2.39
CA PHE A 151 -7.18 18.45 2.35
C PHE A 151 -6.83 18.08 0.91
N SER A 152 -5.53 18.08 0.57
CA SER A 152 -5.06 17.81 -0.79
C SER A 152 -5.25 16.35 -1.24
N TYR A 153 -5.38 15.42 -0.29
CA TYR A 153 -5.47 13.99 -0.53
C TYR A 153 -6.63 13.39 0.28
N SER A 154 -7.30 12.38 -0.28
CA SER A 154 -8.34 11.65 0.43
C SER A 154 -7.79 10.90 1.66
N SER A 155 -8.58 10.92 2.74
CA SER A 155 -8.36 10.14 3.96
C SER A 155 -8.42 8.63 3.74
N PHE A 156 -8.91 8.17 2.58
CA PHE A 156 -8.98 6.76 2.19
C PHE A 156 -7.68 6.27 1.54
N THR A 157 -6.66 7.13 1.43
CA THR A 157 -5.33 6.74 0.93
C THR A 157 -4.74 5.64 1.84
N PRO A 158 -4.44 4.45 1.29
CA PRO A 158 -4.04 3.30 2.10
C PRO A 158 -2.54 3.25 2.44
N TYR A 159 -1.76 4.26 2.03
CA TYR A 159 -0.33 4.40 2.26
C TYR A 159 0.03 5.80 2.77
N SER A 160 1.23 5.94 3.36
CA SER A 160 1.67 7.19 3.99
C SER A 160 1.78 8.34 2.98
N LEU A 161 1.44 9.54 3.45
CA LEU A 161 1.57 10.81 2.75
C LEU A 161 2.89 11.53 3.07
N ASP A 162 3.77 10.92 3.88
CA ASP A 162 5.01 11.55 4.38
C ASP A 162 6.11 11.63 3.31
N GLY A 163 5.94 10.94 2.17
CA GLY A 163 6.89 10.97 1.06
C GLY A 163 8.10 10.07 1.24
N ARG A 164 9.20 10.42 0.57
CA ARG A 164 10.49 9.74 0.71
C ARG A 164 11.18 10.10 2.03
N PHE A 165 11.54 9.07 2.80
CA PHE A 165 12.30 9.20 4.04
C PHE A 165 13.63 8.46 3.95
N ILE A 166 14.76 9.16 4.15
CA ILE A 166 16.11 8.57 4.12
C ILE A 166 16.66 8.56 5.54
N TYR A 167 17.20 7.43 5.97
CA TYR A 167 17.77 7.24 7.29
C TYR A 167 19.10 6.49 7.25
N ALA A 168 19.92 6.72 8.27
CA ALA A 168 21.14 5.96 8.49
C ALA A 168 21.18 5.46 9.94
N ASN A 169 21.62 4.22 10.13
CA ASN A 169 21.77 3.58 11.43
C ASN A 169 23.21 3.10 11.60
N VAL A 170 23.77 3.33 12.79
CA VAL A 170 25.06 2.80 13.20
C VAL A 170 24.84 1.96 14.45
N THR A 171 25.27 0.70 14.40
CA THR A 171 25.16 -0.24 15.51
C THR A 171 26.55 -0.74 15.88
N PHE A 172 26.84 -0.73 17.18
CA PHE A 172 28.04 -1.30 17.76
C PHE A 172 27.67 -2.40 18.75
N SER A 173 28.29 -3.57 18.62
CA SER A 173 28.08 -4.75 19.47
C SER A 173 29.35 -5.06 20.28
N PHE A 174 29.18 -5.28 21.59
CA PHE A 174 30.26 -5.55 22.56
C PHE A 174 30.52 -7.04 22.74
#